data_AF-A0A4R1UK00-F1
#
_entry.id   AF-A0A4R1UK00-F1
#
_cell.length_a   1.000
_cell.length_b   1.000
_cell.length_c   1.000
_cell.angle_alpha   90.00
_cell.angle_beta   90.00
_cell.angle_gamma   90.00
#
_symmetry.space_group_name_H-M   'P 1'
#
loop_
_entity.id
_entity.type
_entity.pdbx_description
1 polymer ?
#
loop_
_entity_poly.entity_id
_entity_poly.type
_entity_poly.pdbx_seq_one_letter_code
_entity_poly.pdbx_strand_id
1 'polypeptide(L)' 'MDEDAVFAFGNALAAIAGLLEEKGVCTATEISQSLGHAAMVHLKAGEEYHKRGHYLRAWAVSVKAAADGKSGPKRP' A
#
# COMPACT_ATOMS: atom_id res chain seq x y z
N MET A 1 -9.28 2.70 13.08
CA MET A 1 -7.84 2.39 13.11
C MET A 1 -7.14 3.71 13.28
N ASP A 2 -6.20 3.75 14.21
CA ASP A 2 -5.31 4.88 14.44
C ASP A 2 -4.51 5.16 13.16
N GLU A 3 -4.21 6.43 12.88
CA GLU A 3 -3.43 6.87 11.73
C GLU A 3 -2.02 6.25 11.76
N ASP A 4 -1.42 6.16 12.93
CA ASP A 4 -0.10 5.53 13.11
C ASP A 4 -0.11 4.05 12.73
N ALA A 5 -1.19 3.35 13.09
CA ALA A 5 -1.37 1.95 12.71
C ALA A 5 -1.55 1.81 11.20
N VAL A 6 -2.29 2.71 10.55
CA VAL A 6 -2.47 2.70 9.08
C VAL A 6 -1.13 2.87 8.38
N PHE A 7 -0.28 3.81 8.83
CA PHE A 7 1.06 3.99 8.24
C PHE A 7 2.01 2.84 8.54
N ALA A 8 1.99 2.29 9.75
CA ALA A 8 2.79 1.12 10.10
C ALA A 8 2.46 -0.09 9.20
N PHE A 9 1.18 -0.34 8.94
CA PHE A 9 0.76 -1.37 7.99
C PHE A 9 1.20 -1.07 6.56
N GLY A 10 1.10 0.20 6.13
CA GLY A 10 1.60 0.64 4.83
C GLY A 10 3.11 0.37 4.65
N ASN A 11 3.91 0.64 5.68
CA ASN A 11 5.36 0.38 5.69
C ASN A 11 5.68 -1.11 5.68
N ALA A 12 4.95 -1.92 6.45
CA ALA A 12 5.11 -3.36 6.43
C ALA A 12 4.78 -3.95 5.05
N LEU A 13 3.71 -3.48 4.42
CA LEU A 13 3.34 -3.86 3.05
C LEU A 13 4.40 -3.45 2.02
N ALA A 14 5.01 -2.27 2.18
CA ALA A 14 6.12 -1.84 1.34
C ALA A 14 7.35 -2.74 1.47
N ALA A 15 7.70 -3.17 2.69
CA ALA A 15 8.80 -4.10 2.93
C ALA A 15 8.52 -5.49 2.31
N ILE A 16 7.29 -5.99 2.46
CA ILE A 16 6.85 -7.24 1.83
C ILE A 16 6.90 -7.12 0.31
N ALA A 17 6.49 -5.97 -0.24
CA ALA A 17 6.51 -5.72 -1.67
C ALA A 17 7.94 -5.76 -2.24
N GLY A 18 8.90 -5.14 -1.57
CA GLY A 18 10.32 -5.25 -1.95
C GLY A 18 10.82 -6.69 -1.93
N LEU A 19 10.48 -7.48 -0.91
CA LEU A 19 10.87 -8.89 -0.82
C LEU A 19 10.25 -9.76 -1.94
N LEU A 20 9.01 -9.50 -2.33
CA LEU A 20 8.35 -10.21 -3.42
C LEU A 20 8.96 -9.85 -4.79
N GLU A 21 9.34 -8.59 -4.96
CA GLU A 21 10.01 -8.09 -6.16
C GLU A 21 11.42 -8.66 -6.31
N GLU A 22 12.20 -8.73 -5.23
CA GLU A 22 13.52 -9.41 -5.21
C GLU A 22 13.43 -10.88 -5.62
N LYS A 23 12.31 -11.54 -5.30
CA LYS A 23 12.06 -12.94 -5.67
C LYS A 23 11.45 -13.12 -7.05
N GLY A 24 11.18 -12.03 -7.78
CA GLY A 24 10.56 -12.06 -9.10
C GLY A 24 9.11 -12.54 -9.10
N VAL A 25 8.41 -12.45 -7.96
CA VAL A 25 7.00 -12.88 -7.85
C VAL A 25 6.05 -11.82 -8.44
N CYS A 26 6.27 -10.55 -8.08
CA CYS A 26 5.59 -9.39 -8.62
C CYS A 26 6.37 -8.12 -8.25
N THR A 27 6.13 -7.04 -8.98
CA THR A 27 6.72 -5.72 -8.71
C THR A 27 5.98 -5.03 -7.56
N ALA A 28 6.68 -4.14 -6.83
CA ALA A 28 6.03 -3.32 -5.81
C ALA A 28 4.92 -2.42 -6.42
N THR A 29 5.05 -2.06 -7.70
CA THR A 29 4.02 -1.33 -8.44
C THR A 29 2.74 -2.15 -8.63
N GLU A 30 2.85 -3.43 -8.99
CA GLU A 30 1.70 -4.34 -9.12
C GLU A 30 0.97 -4.52 -7.79
N ILE A 31 1.72 -4.61 -6.67
CA ILE A 31 1.11 -4.69 -5.33
C ILE A 31 0.36 -3.42 -4.99
N SER A 32 0.95 -2.25 -5.23
CA SER A 32 0.26 -0.95 -5.06
C SER A 32 -1.02 -0.89 -5.89
N GLN A 33 -0.98 -1.30 -7.16
CA GLN A 33 -2.16 -1.31 -8.03
C GLN A 33 -3.25 -2.27 -7.53
N SER A 34 -2.85 -3.45 -7.03
CA SER A 34 -3.78 -4.42 -6.46
C SER A 34 -4.50 -3.87 -5.22
N LEU A 35 -3.76 -3.24 -4.31
CA LEU A 35 -4.34 -2.55 -3.14
C LEU A 35 -5.28 -1.41 -3.55
N GLY A 36 -4.89 -0.63 -4.57
CA GLY A 36 -5.74 0.44 -5.12
C GLY A 36 -7.02 -0.10 -5.76
N HIS A 37 -6.95 -1.24 -6.45
CA HIS A 37 -8.12 -1.90 -6.99
C HIS A 37 -9.06 -2.40 -5.89
N ALA A 38 -8.53 -3.09 -4.87
CA ALA A 38 -9.30 -3.55 -3.72
C ALA A 38 -9.97 -2.37 -2.97
N ALA A 39 -9.27 -1.25 -2.83
CA ALA A 39 -9.83 -0.03 -2.27
C ALA A 39 -11.06 0.45 -3.06
N MET A 40 -10.96 0.48 -4.39
CA MET A 40 -12.06 0.87 -5.27
C MET A 40 -13.25 -0.08 -5.21
N VAL A 41 -13.01 -1.38 -5.09
CA VAL A 41 -14.08 -2.37 -4.89
C VAL A 41 -14.85 -2.08 -3.61
N HIS A 42 -14.15 -1.83 -2.49
CA HIS A 42 -14.81 -1.50 -1.23
C HIS A 42 -15.55 -0.16 -1.25
N LEU A 43 -14.98 0.87 -1.88
CA LEU A 43 -15.65 2.17 -2.02
C LEU A 43 -16.92 2.09 -2.88
N LYS A 44 -17.05 1.08 -3.75
CA LYS A 44 -18.26 0.84 -4.56
C LYS A 44 -19.27 -0.11 -3.90
N ALA A 45 -18.86 -0.87 -2.89
CA ALA A 45 -19.68 -1.90 -2.27
C ALA A 45 -20.72 -1.35 -1.27
N GLY A 46 -20.58 -0.09 -0.83
CA GLY A 46 -21.51 0.58 0.09
C GLY A 46 -20.79 1.33 1.22
N GLU A 47 -21.49 2.26 1.88
CA GLU A 47 -20.88 3.16 2.87
C GLU A 47 -20.23 2.42 4.05
N GLU A 48 -20.77 1.27 4.44
CA GLU A 48 -20.22 0.42 5.50
C GLU A 48 -18.78 -0.06 5.22
N TYR A 49 -18.38 -0.11 3.95
CA TYR A 49 -17.03 -0.52 3.52
C TYR A 49 -16.08 0.65 3.26
N HIS A 50 -16.57 1.89 3.24
CA HIS A 50 -15.74 3.05 2.85
C HIS A 50 -14.50 3.19 3.73
N LYS A 51 -14.65 2.98 5.05
CA LYS A 51 -13.53 3.04 5.99
C LYS A 51 -12.40 2.07 5.62
N ARG A 52 -12.75 0.85 5.19
CA ARG A 52 -11.77 -0.15 4.72
C ARG A 52 -11.16 0.26 3.38
N GLY A 53 -11.99 0.78 2.46
CA GLY A 53 -11.54 1.31 1.19
C GLY A 53 -10.50 2.43 1.35
N HIS A 54 -10.71 3.35 2.29
CA HIS A 54 -9.75 4.42 2.58
C HIS A 54 -8.43 3.89 3.16
N TYR A 55 -8.45 2.88 4.03
CA TYR A 55 -7.21 2.27 4.54
C TYR A 55 -6.41 1.57 3.44
N LEU A 56 -7.07 0.78 2.59
CA LEU A 56 -6.41 0.13 1.45
C LEU A 56 -5.82 1.16 0.48
N ARG A 57 -6.51 2.28 0.27
CA ARG A 57 -5.99 3.39 -0.55
C ARG A 57 -4.76 4.03 0.08
N ALA A 58 -4.76 4.25 1.40
CA ALA A 58 -3.59 4.78 2.11
C ALA A 58 -2.38 3.83 1.99
N TRP A 59 -2.60 2.52 2.17
CA TRP A 59 -1.53 1.52 2.00
C TRP A 59 -1.00 1.45 0.57
N ALA A 60 -1.88 1.53 -0.43
CA ALA A 60 -1.47 1.59 -1.83
C ALA A 60 -0.52 2.78 -2.09
N VAL A 61 -0.81 3.94 -1.51
CA VAL A 61 0.04 5.13 -1.61
C VAL A 61 1.39 4.89 -0.94
N SER A 62 1.44 4.29 0.26
CA SER A 62 2.69 3.95 0.94
C SER A 62 3.56 2.99 0.13
N VAL A 63 2.97 1.91 -0.40
CA VAL A 63 3.69 0.93 -1.24
C VAL A 63 4.20 1.60 -2.52
N LYS A 64 3.39 2.45 -3.16
CA LYS A 64 3.82 3.19 -4.35
C LYS A 64 4.97 4.14 -4.06
N ALA A 65 4.89 4.89 -2.95
CA ALA A 65 5.97 5.79 -2.55
C ALA A 65 7.28 5.02 -2.32
N ALA A 66 7.19 3.79 -1.80
CA ALA A 66 8.35 2.94 -1.66
C ALA A 66 8.90 2.41 -3.00
N ALA A 67 8.01 1.95 -3.87
CA ALA A 67 8.36 1.51 -5.23
C ALA A 67 9.03 2.62 -6.05
N ASP A 68 8.55 3.86 -5.91
CA ASP A 68 9.09 5.06 -6.58
C ASP A 68 10.45 5.51 -5.99
N GLY A 69 11.02 4.76 -5.04
CA GLY A 69 12.27 5.12 -4.36
C GLY A 69 12.13 6.31 -3.40
N LYS A 70 10.91 6.75 -3.11
CA LYS A 70 10.62 7.89 -2.20
C LYS A 70 10.55 7.48 -0.73
N SER A 71 10.66 6.18 -0.42
CA SER A 71 10.73 5.66 0.95
C SER A 71 12.16 5.38 1.46
N GLY A 72 13.20 5.68 0.67
CA GLY A 72 14.58 5.52 1.13
C GLY A 72 15.00 6.66 2.07
N PRO A 73 15.77 6.39 3.14
CA PRO A 73 16.43 7.47 3.87
C PRO A 73 17.28 8.27 2.86
N LYS A 74 17.11 9.60 2.83
CA LYS A 74 18.08 10.48 2.19
C LYS A 74 19.44 10.15 2.81
N ARG A 75 20.32 9.49 2.07
CA ARG A 75 21.74 9.46 2.46
C ARG A 75 22.26 10.91 2.40
N PRO A 76 23.10 11.30 3.37
CA PRO A 76 23.61 12.66 3.50
C PRO A 76 24.35 13.15 2.27
#